data_AF-A0A0F5VJX4-F1
#
_entry.id   AF-A0A0F5VJX4-F1
#
_cell.length_a   1.000
_cell.length_b   1.000
_cell.length_c   1.000
_cell.angle_alpha   90.00
_cell.angle_beta   90.00
_cell.angle_gamma   90.00
#
_symmetry.space_group_name_H-M   'P 1'
#
loop_
_entity.id
_entity.type
_entity.pdbx_description
1 polymer ?
#
loop_
_entity_poly.entity_id
_entity_poly.type
_entity_poly.pdbx_seq_one_letter_code
_entity_poly.pdbx_strand_id
1 'polypeptide(L)'
;PPEDPKPLSELVALESMPAAAAANLDLFTRYGVADKVSLVGIDYRHRSVNLYFGAAPASVFEPGTLTSLLRESGLPAPSERLLRFATGAFGIYATLTWDSPKVERITIAAMTEDPLSLPVTVEPDIEDFLKNSPYRTDGHQFVYAITVAPRGEYHKLQSYYRWRPQVETTLLVPDSQ
;
A
#
# COMPACT_ATOMS: atom_id res chain seq x y z
N PRO A 1 17.92 -2.52 1.03
CA PRO A 1 18.21 -1.24 0.34
C PRO A 1 17.27 -1.10 -0.85
N PRO A 2 16.98 0.11 -1.37
CA PRO A 2 16.08 0.27 -2.52
C PRO A 2 16.50 -0.54 -3.75
N GLU A 3 17.81 -0.75 -3.91
CA GLU A 3 18.42 -1.47 -5.04
C GLU A 3 18.42 -3.01 -4.88
N ASP A 4 17.96 -3.52 -3.74
CA ASP A 4 17.92 -4.96 -3.44
C ASP A 4 16.61 -5.28 -2.69
N PRO A 5 15.44 -5.14 -3.34
CA PRO A 5 14.18 -5.59 -2.78
C PRO A 5 14.26 -7.10 -2.55
N LYS A 6 13.74 -7.55 -1.40
CA LYS A 6 13.76 -8.99 -1.09
C LYS A 6 12.56 -9.67 -1.70
N PRO A 7 12.72 -10.82 -2.35
CA PRO A 7 11.59 -11.56 -2.85
C PRO A 7 10.81 -12.15 -1.67
N LEU A 8 9.49 -12.24 -1.83
CA LEU A 8 8.61 -12.83 -0.85
C LEU A 8 8.98 -14.29 -0.57
N SER A 9 9.54 -15.00 -1.56
CA SER A 9 10.04 -16.37 -1.42
C SER A 9 11.13 -16.52 -0.35
N GLU A 10 11.97 -15.50 -0.14
CA GLU A 10 12.95 -15.49 0.96
C GLU A 10 12.27 -15.19 2.30
N LEU A 11 11.30 -14.28 2.31
CA LEU A 11 10.59 -13.89 3.53
C LEU A 11 9.74 -15.04 4.11
N VAL A 12 9.11 -15.85 3.26
CA VAL A 12 8.31 -17.00 3.71
C VAL A 12 9.16 -18.13 4.29
N ALA A 13 10.48 -18.13 4.07
CA ALA A 13 11.39 -19.09 4.69
C ALA A 13 11.73 -18.74 6.16
N LEU A 14 11.38 -17.53 6.62
CA LEU A 14 11.57 -17.12 8.01
C LEU A 14 10.54 -17.83 8.91
N GLU A 15 11.02 -18.54 9.94
CA GLU A 15 10.17 -19.28 10.89
C GLU A 15 9.08 -18.41 11.54
N SER A 16 9.41 -17.13 11.79
CA SER A 16 8.49 -16.18 12.41
C SER A 16 7.52 -15.52 11.45
N MET A 17 7.64 -15.70 10.13
CA MET A 17 6.71 -15.11 9.16
C MET A 17 5.32 -15.76 9.28
N PRO A 18 4.20 -15.01 9.20
CA PRO A 18 2.88 -15.62 9.19
C PRO A 18 2.73 -16.60 8.03
N ALA A 19 2.15 -17.78 8.30
CA ALA A 19 1.87 -18.79 7.27
C ALA A 19 1.02 -18.24 6.10
N ALA A 20 0.24 -17.18 6.35
CA ALA A 20 -0.48 -16.42 5.33
C ALA A 20 0.42 -15.90 4.20
N ALA A 21 1.68 -15.54 4.48
CA ALA A 21 2.60 -15.07 3.44
C ALA A 21 2.91 -16.19 2.43
N ALA A 22 3.18 -17.40 2.91
CA ALA A 22 3.39 -18.58 2.07
C ALA A 22 2.11 -18.97 1.32
N ALA A 23 0.96 -18.94 1.99
CA ALA A 23 -0.34 -19.26 1.40
C ALA A 23 -0.75 -18.32 0.25
N ASN A 24 -0.22 -17.09 0.21
CA ASN A 24 -0.52 -16.10 -0.81
C ASN A 24 0.67 -15.81 -1.76
N LEU A 25 1.77 -16.57 -1.67
CA LEU A 25 2.94 -16.37 -2.53
C LEU A 25 2.59 -16.50 -4.02
N ASP A 26 1.84 -17.54 -4.40
CA ASP A 26 1.42 -17.75 -5.78
C ASP A 26 0.55 -16.60 -6.30
N LEU A 27 -0.32 -16.05 -5.44
CA LEU A 27 -1.14 -14.89 -5.77
C LEU A 27 -0.24 -13.69 -6.10
N PHE A 28 0.64 -13.31 -5.19
CA PHE A 28 1.54 -12.16 -5.41
C PHE A 28 2.51 -12.36 -6.58
N THR A 29 2.86 -13.61 -6.89
CA THR A 29 3.68 -13.96 -8.05
C THR A 29 2.91 -13.72 -9.36
N ARG A 30 1.63 -14.15 -9.45
CA ARG A 30 0.78 -13.91 -10.64
C ARG A 30 0.61 -12.43 -10.96
N TYR A 31 0.53 -11.58 -9.92
CA TYR A 31 0.39 -10.14 -10.08
C TYR A 31 1.74 -9.40 -10.22
N GLY A 32 2.87 -10.12 -10.29
CA GLY A 32 4.19 -9.53 -10.58
C GLY A 32 4.76 -8.64 -9.46
N VAL A 33 4.33 -8.88 -8.22
CA VAL A 33 4.76 -8.10 -7.04
C VAL A 33 5.61 -8.92 -6.05
N ALA A 34 5.63 -10.25 -6.15
CA ALA A 34 6.32 -11.11 -5.19
C ALA A 34 7.82 -10.80 -5.04
N ASP A 35 8.52 -10.42 -6.11
CA ASP A 35 9.97 -10.13 -6.07
C ASP A 35 10.31 -8.71 -5.64
N LYS A 36 9.32 -7.95 -5.16
CA LYS A 36 9.41 -6.48 -5.02
C LYS A 36 9.08 -5.99 -3.61
N VAL A 37 9.31 -6.82 -2.59
CA VAL A 37 9.06 -6.40 -1.20
C VAL A 37 10.13 -5.38 -0.79
N SER A 38 9.71 -4.13 -0.63
CA SER A 38 10.58 -2.99 -0.30
C SER A 38 10.59 -2.66 1.18
N LEU A 39 9.52 -2.99 1.90
CA LEU A 39 9.37 -2.73 3.33
C LEU A 39 8.47 -3.80 3.97
N VAL A 40 8.82 -4.18 5.20
CA VAL A 40 7.98 -5.02 6.06
C VAL A 40 7.61 -4.22 7.30
N GLY A 41 6.31 -3.99 7.51
CA GLY A 41 5.78 -3.40 8.73
C GLY A 41 5.28 -4.48 9.69
N ILE A 42 5.63 -4.41 10.98
CA ILE A 42 5.15 -5.35 11.99
C ILE A 42 4.34 -4.58 13.03
N ASP A 43 3.07 -4.93 13.16
CA ASP A 43 2.18 -4.41 14.21
C ASP A 43 2.12 -5.43 15.35
N TYR A 44 2.86 -5.14 16.42
CA TYR A 44 2.93 -5.98 17.62
C TYR A 44 1.61 -6.05 18.39
N ARG A 45 0.80 -4.98 18.35
CA ARG A 45 -0.46 -4.90 19.09
C ARG A 45 -1.53 -5.76 18.42
N HIS A 46 -1.64 -5.67 17.11
CA HIS A 46 -2.64 -6.40 16.34
C HIS A 46 -2.12 -7.73 15.76
N ARG A 47 -0.83 -8.06 16.00
CA ARG A 47 -0.18 -9.27 15.51
C ARG A 47 -0.35 -9.42 14.00
N SER A 48 -0.01 -8.37 13.26
CA SER A 48 -0.12 -8.33 11.80
C SER A 48 1.17 -7.87 11.14
N VAL A 49 1.36 -8.28 9.89
CA VAL A 49 2.48 -7.86 9.03
C VAL A 49 1.91 -7.14 7.81
N ASN A 50 2.53 -6.03 7.43
CA ASN A 50 2.33 -5.38 6.14
C ASN A 50 3.52 -5.71 5.23
N LEU A 51 3.24 -6.21 4.03
CA LEU A 51 4.22 -6.39 2.96
C LEU A 51 4.01 -5.29 1.93
N TYR A 52 4.98 -4.38 1.81
CA TYR A 52 4.94 -3.27 0.85
C TYR A 52 5.67 -3.66 -0.42
N PHE A 53 5.00 -3.48 -1.56
CA PHE A 53 5.52 -3.80 -2.88
C PHE A 53 5.87 -2.50 -3.61
N GLY A 54 7.09 -1.98 -3.37
CA GLY A 54 7.48 -0.62 -3.74
C GLY A 54 7.65 -0.34 -5.23
N ALA A 55 7.80 -1.37 -6.06
CA ALA A 55 7.95 -1.26 -7.53
C ALA A 55 6.88 -2.09 -8.25
N ALA A 56 5.66 -2.12 -7.72
CA ALA A 56 4.57 -2.85 -8.34
C ALA A 56 4.37 -2.39 -9.79
N PRO A 57 4.19 -3.32 -10.75
CA PRO A 57 4.04 -2.94 -12.15
C PRO A 57 2.77 -2.11 -12.32
N ALA A 58 2.80 -1.10 -13.19
CA ALA A 58 1.66 -0.21 -13.44
C ALA A 58 0.36 -0.98 -13.75
N SER A 59 0.47 -2.14 -14.40
CA SER A 59 -0.66 -3.02 -14.72
C SER A 59 -1.45 -3.50 -13.49
N VAL A 60 -0.84 -3.56 -12.29
CA VAL A 60 -1.54 -3.92 -11.04
C VAL A 60 -2.59 -2.88 -10.66
N PHE A 61 -2.37 -1.62 -11.02
CA PHE A 61 -3.27 -0.52 -10.73
C PHE A 61 -4.36 -0.33 -11.79
N GLU A 62 -4.29 -1.06 -12.91
CA GLU A 62 -5.35 -1.03 -13.93
C GLU A 62 -6.66 -1.60 -13.37
N PRO A 63 -7.83 -1.06 -13.75
CA PRO A 63 -9.10 -1.44 -13.13
C PRO A 63 -9.42 -2.94 -13.16
N GLY A 64 -9.16 -3.61 -14.28
CA GLY A 64 -9.43 -5.05 -14.42
C GLY A 64 -8.50 -5.91 -13.55
N THR A 65 -7.23 -5.54 -13.48
CA THR A 65 -6.21 -6.24 -12.69
C THR A 65 -6.44 -6.03 -11.20
N LEU A 66 -6.65 -4.79 -10.76
CA LEU A 66 -6.93 -4.47 -9.35
C LEU A 66 -8.21 -5.16 -8.87
N THR A 67 -9.27 -5.15 -9.70
CA THR A 67 -10.52 -5.87 -9.38
C THR A 67 -10.28 -7.37 -9.23
N SER A 68 -9.47 -7.96 -10.12
CA SER A 68 -9.14 -9.39 -10.05
C SER A 68 -8.30 -9.72 -8.84
N LEU A 69 -7.31 -8.88 -8.50
CA LEU A 69 -6.45 -9.02 -7.32
C LEU A 69 -7.28 -9.02 -6.04
N LEU A 70 -8.18 -8.04 -5.89
CA LEU A 70 -9.06 -7.94 -4.73
C LEU A 70 -9.99 -9.16 -4.62
N ARG A 71 -10.59 -9.59 -5.74
CA ARG A 71 -11.46 -10.77 -5.78
C ARG A 71 -10.71 -12.05 -5.38
N GLU A 72 -9.54 -12.30 -5.95
CA GLU A 72 -8.72 -13.48 -5.63
C GLU A 72 -8.18 -13.45 -4.20
N SER A 73 -7.99 -12.25 -3.63
CA SER A 73 -7.63 -12.05 -2.22
C SER A 73 -8.81 -12.27 -1.27
N GLY A 74 -10.02 -12.51 -1.79
CA GLY A 74 -11.24 -12.63 -0.99
C GLY A 74 -11.76 -11.30 -0.43
N LEU A 75 -11.34 -10.17 -1.01
CA LEU A 75 -11.75 -8.83 -0.61
C LEU A 75 -12.94 -8.33 -1.47
N PRO A 76 -13.72 -7.36 -0.97
CA PRO A 76 -14.78 -6.72 -1.76
C PRO A 76 -14.26 -6.12 -3.07
N ALA A 77 -15.14 -6.02 -4.06
CA ALA A 77 -14.85 -5.32 -5.31
C ALA A 77 -14.51 -3.84 -5.03
N PRO A 78 -13.56 -3.25 -5.80
CA PRO A 78 -13.18 -1.86 -5.61
C PRO A 78 -14.33 -0.92 -5.98
N SER A 79 -14.47 0.17 -5.24
CA SER A 79 -15.34 1.26 -5.63
C SER A 79 -14.82 1.98 -6.87
N GLU A 80 -15.69 2.66 -7.62
CA GLU A 80 -15.26 3.53 -8.72
C GLU A 80 -14.27 4.62 -8.24
N ARG A 81 -14.40 5.04 -6.98
CA ARG A 81 -13.49 5.99 -6.34
C ARG A 81 -12.09 5.41 -6.23
N LEU A 82 -11.95 4.17 -5.75
CA LEU A 82 -10.67 3.47 -5.68
C LEU A 82 -10.09 3.26 -7.08
N LEU A 83 -10.91 2.88 -8.07
CA LEU A 83 -10.43 2.70 -9.44
C LEU A 83 -9.87 3.99 -10.05
N ARG A 84 -10.53 5.13 -9.81
CA ARG A 84 -10.00 6.44 -10.24
C ARG A 84 -8.74 6.85 -9.47
N PHE A 85 -8.67 6.54 -8.18
CA PHE A 85 -7.49 6.82 -7.35
C PHE A 85 -6.27 6.01 -7.79
N ALA A 86 -6.47 4.74 -8.16
CA ALA A 86 -5.39 3.83 -8.50
C ALA A 86 -4.57 4.27 -9.72
N THR A 87 -5.13 5.10 -10.62
CA THR A 87 -4.41 5.60 -11.82
C THR A 87 -3.19 6.45 -11.50
N GLY A 88 -3.15 7.09 -10.32
CA GLY A 88 -2.01 7.86 -9.82
C GLY A 88 -1.27 7.18 -8.67
N ALA A 89 -1.55 5.91 -8.41
CA ALA A 89 -0.92 5.18 -7.32
C ALA A 89 0.48 4.69 -7.68
N PHE A 90 1.38 4.70 -6.70
CA PHE A 90 2.73 4.16 -6.82
C PHE A 90 2.95 2.98 -5.87
N GLY A 91 2.12 2.85 -4.83
CA GLY A 91 2.31 1.89 -3.77
C GLY A 91 1.14 0.93 -3.62
N ILE A 92 1.46 -0.34 -3.38
CA ILE A 92 0.52 -1.34 -2.92
C ILE A 92 1.12 -2.12 -1.76
N TYR A 93 0.32 -2.41 -0.75
CA TYR A 93 0.72 -3.30 0.34
C TYR A 93 -0.44 -4.16 0.83
N ALA A 94 -0.11 -5.39 1.23
CA ALA A 94 -1.04 -6.33 1.83
C ALA A 94 -0.81 -6.43 3.33
N THR A 95 -1.89 -6.56 4.11
CA THR A 95 -1.80 -6.95 5.53
C THR A 95 -2.14 -8.42 5.68
N LEU A 96 -1.33 -9.12 6.47
CA LEU A 96 -1.45 -10.53 6.82
C LEU A 96 -1.40 -10.69 8.35
N THR A 97 -1.94 -11.78 8.88
CA THR A 97 -1.88 -12.13 10.30
C THR A 97 -1.39 -13.57 10.50
N TRP A 98 -1.06 -13.94 11.73
CA TRP A 98 -0.61 -15.30 12.08
C TRP A 98 -1.77 -16.28 12.30
N ASP A 99 -2.99 -15.79 12.51
CA ASP A 99 -4.17 -16.58 12.88
C ASP A 99 -5.07 -16.93 11.69
N SER A 100 -4.81 -16.37 10.51
CA SER A 100 -5.62 -16.52 9.31
C SER A 100 -4.70 -16.67 8.09
N PRO A 101 -4.96 -17.60 7.16
CA PRO A 101 -4.19 -17.68 5.92
C PRO A 101 -4.62 -16.62 4.88
N LYS A 102 -5.64 -15.81 5.17
CA LYS A 102 -6.23 -14.86 4.23
C LYS A 102 -5.46 -13.54 4.20
N VAL A 103 -5.60 -12.80 3.11
CA VAL A 103 -5.24 -11.39 3.06
C VAL A 103 -6.29 -10.61 3.85
N GLU A 104 -5.87 -9.93 4.92
CA GLU A 104 -6.79 -9.17 5.78
C GLU A 104 -7.24 -7.86 5.13
N ARG A 105 -6.37 -7.26 4.31
CA ARG A 105 -6.65 -6.01 3.57
C ARG A 105 -5.55 -5.73 2.56
N ILE A 106 -5.92 -5.04 1.49
CA ILE A 106 -5.00 -4.48 0.48
C ILE A 106 -5.13 -2.97 0.51
N THR A 107 -4.00 -2.27 0.49
CA THR A 107 -3.96 -0.81 0.46
C THR A 107 -3.26 -0.32 -0.79
N ILE A 108 -3.88 0.64 -1.47
CA ILE A 108 -3.34 1.37 -2.61
C ILE A 108 -2.95 2.77 -2.15
N ALA A 109 -1.77 3.25 -2.51
CA ALA A 109 -1.21 4.50 -2.05
C ALA A 109 -0.71 5.38 -3.22
N ALA A 110 -0.97 6.69 -3.11
CA ALA A 110 -0.54 7.72 -4.03
C ALA A 110 0.21 8.80 -3.26
N MET A 111 1.26 9.34 -3.87
CA MET A 111 2.05 10.45 -3.33
C MET A 111 1.58 11.73 -3.99
N THR A 112 1.39 12.80 -3.22
CA THR A 112 0.88 14.07 -3.74
C THR A 112 1.32 15.24 -2.87
N GLU A 113 1.56 16.40 -3.48
CA GLU A 113 1.76 17.65 -2.73
C GLU A 113 0.43 18.27 -2.30
N ASP A 114 -0.68 17.91 -2.96
CA ASP A 114 -2.02 18.39 -2.68
C ASP A 114 -3.04 17.24 -2.63
N PRO A 115 -3.37 16.73 -1.43
CA PRO A 115 -4.37 15.67 -1.26
C PRO A 115 -5.77 16.06 -1.71
N LEU A 116 -6.12 17.35 -1.72
CA LEU A 116 -7.45 17.82 -2.12
C LEU A 116 -7.64 17.82 -3.65
N SER A 117 -6.54 17.73 -4.40
CA SER A 117 -6.55 17.59 -5.86
C SER A 117 -6.77 16.15 -6.36
N LEU A 118 -6.71 15.16 -5.47
CA LEU A 118 -6.85 13.75 -5.83
C LEU A 118 -8.26 13.46 -6.38
N PRO A 119 -8.42 12.46 -7.27
CA PRO A 119 -9.71 12.13 -7.89
C PRO A 119 -10.66 11.35 -6.94
N VAL A 120 -10.69 11.74 -5.67
CA VAL A 120 -11.44 11.12 -4.58
C VAL A 120 -12.11 12.19 -3.73
N THR A 121 -13.26 11.87 -3.15
CA THR A 121 -13.79 12.68 -2.06
C THR A 121 -12.92 12.44 -0.84
N VAL A 122 -12.21 13.47 -0.39
CA VAL A 122 -11.43 13.42 0.84
C VAL A 122 -12.39 13.41 2.03
N GLU A 123 -12.16 12.52 2.99
CA GLU A 123 -13.00 12.40 4.17
C GLU A 123 -12.90 13.67 5.05
N PRO A 124 -13.99 14.12 5.70
CA PRO A 124 -14.02 15.38 6.44
C PRO A 124 -12.90 15.53 7.49
N ASP A 125 -12.58 14.46 8.21
CA ASP A 125 -11.50 14.48 9.22
C ASP A 125 -10.12 14.68 8.59
N ILE A 126 -9.92 14.17 7.37
CA ILE A 126 -8.67 14.39 6.62
C ILE A 126 -8.61 15.84 6.14
N GLU A 127 -9.72 16.38 5.63
CA GLU A 127 -9.81 17.77 5.20
C GLU A 127 -9.59 18.75 6.37
N ASP A 128 -10.18 18.47 7.53
CA ASP A 128 -9.97 19.23 8.76
C ASP A 128 -8.49 19.21 9.18
N PHE A 129 -7.87 18.03 9.19
CA PHE A 129 -6.45 17.88 9.49
C PHE A 129 -5.56 18.68 8.52
N LEU A 130 -5.85 18.66 7.22
CA LEU A 130 -5.08 19.40 6.22
C LEU A 130 -5.16 20.93 6.43
N LYS A 131 -6.32 21.43 6.85
CA LYS A 131 -6.55 22.87 7.11
C LYS A 131 -5.95 23.31 8.44
N ASN A 132 -5.99 22.45 9.45
CA ASN A 132 -5.74 22.81 10.84
C ASN A 132 -4.47 22.19 11.43
N SER A 133 -3.65 21.50 10.63
CA SER A 133 -2.39 20.91 11.10
C SER A 133 -1.49 21.96 11.77
N PRO A 134 -0.88 21.65 12.94
CA PRO A 134 -0.05 22.61 13.68
C PRO A 134 1.33 22.85 13.03
N TYR A 135 1.59 22.25 11.88
CA TYR A 135 2.79 22.43 11.09
C TYR A 135 2.46 22.48 9.60
N ARG A 136 3.26 23.24 8.85
CA ARG A 136 3.20 23.25 7.39
C ARG A 136 4.23 22.27 6.87
N THR A 137 3.83 21.51 5.86
CA THR A 137 4.74 20.79 4.99
C THR A 137 5.21 21.81 3.96
N ASP A 138 6.45 22.31 4.05
CA ASP A 138 6.99 23.33 3.14
C ASP A 138 7.21 22.77 1.72
N GLY A 139 6.13 22.38 1.03
CA GLY A 139 6.16 21.66 -0.25
C GLY A 139 6.46 20.15 -0.12
N HIS A 140 6.33 19.56 1.07
CA HIS A 140 6.58 18.12 1.26
C HIS A 140 5.40 17.27 0.82
N GLN A 141 5.71 16.09 0.28
CA GLN A 141 4.74 15.15 -0.25
C GLN A 141 3.93 14.48 0.85
N PHE A 142 2.61 14.45 0.71
CA PHE A 142 1.71 13.59 1.44
C PHE A 142 1.68 12.20 0.81
N VAL A 143 1.34 11.19 1.60
CA VAL A 143 0.88 9.90 1.06
C VAL A 143 -0.59 9.73 1.42
N TYR A 144 -1.43 9.70 0.40
CA TYR A 144 -2.83 9.34 0.53
C TYR A 144 -2.99 7.85 0.21
N ALA A 145 -3.89 7.16 0.90
CA ALA A 145 -4.15 5.76 0.60
C ALA A 145 -5.61 5.37 0.82
N ILE A 146 -6.08 4.44 -0.01
CA ILE A 146 -7.38 3.78 0.16
C ILE A 146 -7.10 2.31 0.46
N THR A 147 -7.68 1.83 1.56
CA THR A 147 -7.53 0.46 2.03
C THR A 147 -8.84 -0.31 1.85
N VAL A 148 -8.78 -1.44 1.16
CA VAL A 148 -9.88 -2.39 1.02
C VAL A 148 -9.76 -3.47 2.09
N ALA A 149 -10.80 -3.62 2.91
CA ALA A 149 -10.91 -4.65 3.94
C ALA A 149 -12.27 -5.38 3.80
N PRO A 150 -12.50 -6.52 4.47
CA PRO A 150 -13.77 -7.27 4.37
C PRO A 150 -15.03 -6.46 4.66
N ARG A 151 -14.92 -5.40 5.48
CA ARG A 151 -16.04 -4.52 5.85
C ARG A 151 -16.21 -3.29 4.94
N GLY A 152 -15.37 -3.15 3.91
CA GLY A 152 -15.40 -2.03 2.98
C GLY A 152 -14.08 -1.28 2.91
N GLU A 153 -14.15 -0.09 2.33
CA GLU A 153 -13.00 0.79 2.10
C GLU A 153 -12.86 1.82 3.22
N TYR A 154 -11.62 2.19 3.53
CA TYR A 154 -11.32 3.32 4.40
C TYR A 154 -10.05 4.06 3.95
N HIS A 155 -9.99 5.34 4.28
CA HIS A 155 -8.99 6.27 3.79
C HIS A 155 -7.90 6.53 4.84
N LYS A 156 -6.68 6.81 4.39
CA LYS A 156 -5.54 7.19 5.22
C LYS A 156 -4.85 8.40 4.60
N LEU A 157 -4.36 9.30 5.45
CA LEU A 157 -3.44 10.36 5.08
C LEU A 157 -2.18 10.26 5.95
N GLN A 158 -1.02 10.29 5.31
CA GLN A 158 0.26 10.49 5.96
C GLN A 158 0.78 11.89 5.58
N SER A 159 1.01 12.71 6.59
CA SER A 159 1.69 14.00 6.47
C SER A 159 3.07 13.91 7.13
N TYR A 160 4.11 14.37 6.44
CA TYR A 160 5.48 14.30 6.93
C TYR A 160 5.79 15.55 7.76
N TYR A 161 5.81 15.39 9.08
CA TYR A 161 6.27 16.45 9.99
C TYR A 161 7.73 16.85 9.72
N ARG A 162 8.57 15.88 9.32
CA ARG A 162 9.95 16.12 8.89
C ARG A 162 10.22 15.34 7.61
N TRP A 163 10.53 16.06 6.55
CA TRP A 163 11.03 15.46 5.32
C TRP A 163 12.54 15.32 5.36
N ARG A 164 13.04 14.26 4.72
CA ARG A 164 14.46 14.13 4.40
C ARG A 164 14.58 13.58 2.99
N PRO A 165 15.58 14.01 2.19
CA PRO A 165 15.76 13.51 0.82
C PRO A 165 15.84 11.97 0.73
N GLN A 166 16.31 11.29 1.78
CA GLN A 166 16.37 9.81 1.80
C GLN A 166 14.98 9.14 1.74
N VAL A 167 13.90 9.85 2.08
CA VAL A 167 12.52 9.37 1.96
C VAL A 167 12.17 9.12 0.50
N GLU A 168 12.61 10.01 -0.40
CA GLU A 168 12.43 9.86 -1.86
C GLU A 168 13.07 8.56 -2.32
N THR A 169 14.33 8.32 -1.94
CA THR A 169 15.05 7.10 -2.36
C THR A 169 14.52 5.80 -1.75
N THR A 170 13.75 5.85 -0.64
CA THR A 170 13.32 4.65 0.10
C THR A 170 11.87 4.27 -0.17
N LEU A 171 10.98 5.25 -0.36
CA LEU A 171 9.56 5.04 -0.59
C LEU A 171 9.19 5.11 -2.07
N LEU A 172 9.87 5.97 -2.83
CA LEU A 172 9.80 5.95 -4.29
C LEU A 172 10.94 5.03 -4.73
N VAL A 173 10.64 3.75 -4.92
CA VAL A 173 11.55 2.96 -5.75
C VAL A 173 11.38 3.56 -7.14
N PRO A 174 12.41 4.22 -7.72
CA PRO A 174 12.28 4.73 -9.06
C PRO A 174 11.94 3.55 -9.95
N ASP A 175 10.99 3.72 -10.87
CA ASP A 175 10.97 2.87 -12.05
C ASP A 175 12.40 2.86 -12.58
N SER A 176 13.05 1.70 -12.48
CA SER A 176 14.29 1.46 -13.19
C SER A 176 13.92 1.47 -14.67
N GLN A 177 14.10 2.64 -15.28
CA GLN A 177 14.14 2.98 -16.72
C GLN A 177 13.25 2.21 -17.68
#